data_AF-A0A6J8APF2-F1
#
_entry.id   AF-A0A6J8APF2-F1
#
_cell.length_a   1.000
_cell.length_b   1.000
_cell.length_c   1.000
_cell.angle_alpha   90.00
_cell.angle_beta   90.00
_cell.angle_gamma   90.00
#
_symmetry.space_group_name_H-M   'P 1'
#
loop_
_entity.id
_entity.type
_entity.pdbx_description
1 polymer ?
#
loop_
_entity_poly.entity_id
_entity_poly.type
_entity_poly.pdbx_seq_one_letter_code
_entity_poly.pdbx_strand_id
1 'polypeptide(L)'
;MDTAEGDSGIQDEARRLVNPMPDGFELIAAINKWSDIEKALELATSLRGTAQSVLTDLRPEMRTNFIQLTAALASRFQPENQAEMYRAQMKSEIRGRTEQIPVLGQDIKRLVRLAYPSAPIEIKEQLACDCFIDSLNDVDMRWAIFQAKAKSINNAIQVALEYEAFQNDRRKHGTKLVCAVNENNNFDLNREIYLSEQVDDISGRLAKIENNEKNKKTFSCYHCGVSGHLKKECPLLNNRSQRFEGNRLKNLIPRKVADQMSGRGSY
;
A
#
# COMPACT_ATOMS: atom_id res chain seq x y z
N MET A 1 18.99 -26.02 -27.15
CA MET A 1 17.56 -25.66 -27.17
C MET A 1 17.49 -24.28 -26.56
N ASP A 2 17.74 -23.29 -27.42
CA ASP A 2 17.72 -21.87 -27.09
C ASP A 2 16.37 -21.28 -27.48
N THR A 3 15.99 -20.20 -26.79
CA THR A 3 14.84 -19.27 -26.90
C THR A 3 14.15 -19.19 -25.53
N ALA A 4 13.86 -18.03 -24.92
CA ALA A 4 13.72 -16.69 -25.43
C ALA A 4 13.94 -15.67 -24.28
N GLU A 5 14.97 -14.85 -24.37
CA GLU A 5 15.13 -13.62 -23.59
C GLU A 5 15.66 -12.56 -24.55
N GLY A 6 14.77 -11.82 -25.21
CA GLY A 6 15.20 -10.81 -26.19
C GLY A 6 14.13 -9.86 -26.72
N ASP A 7 12.85 -10.06 -26.40
CA ASP A 7 11.76 -9.34 -27.07
C ASP A 7 11.16 -8.17 -26.26
N SER A 8 11.61 -7.95 -25.01
CA SER A 8 11.12 -6.86 -24.16
C SER A 8 11.86 -5.53 -24.37
N GLY A 9 13.09 -5.54 -24.91
CA GLY A 9 13.90 -4.33 -25.13
C GLY A 9 13.50 -3.52 -26.37
N ILE A 10 12.94 -4.17 -27.39
CA ILE A 10 12.64 -3.55 -28.70
C ILE A 10 11.32 -2.78 -28.66
N GLN A 11 10.37 -3.21 -27.83
CA GLN A 11 9.07 -2.54 -27.67
C GLN A 11 9.17 -1.26 -26.83
N ASP A 12 10.14 -1.18 -25.91
CA ASP A 12 10.38 0.01 -25.09
C ASP A 12 11.09 1.14 -25.85
N GLU A 13 11.92 0.81 -26.82
CA GLU A 13 12.59 1.79 -27.68
C GLU A 13 11.61 2.41 -28.70
N ALA A 14 10.65 1.62 -29.19
CA ALA A 14 9.55 2.12 -30.01
C ALA A 14 8.59 3.03 -29.22
N ARG A 15 8.36 2.78 -27.92
CA ARG A 15 7.55 3.64 -27.05
C ARG A 15 8.23 4.96 -26.69
N ARG A 16 9.57 4.99 -26.61
CA ARG A 16 10.34 6.23 -26.42
C ARG A 16 10.30 7.17 -27.62
N LEU A 17 9.97 6.66 -28.81
CA LEU A 17 9.90 7.44 -30.06
C LEU A 17 8.50 7.98 -30.40
N VAL A 18 7.47 7.61 -29.63
CA VAL A 18 6.05 7.91 -29.93
C VAL A 18 5.43 8.86 -28.90
N ASN A 19 6.24 9.77 -28.35
CA ASN A 19 5.82 10.97 -27.64
C ASN A 19 6.62 12.15 -28.20
N PRO A 20 5.99 13.32 -28.36
CA PRO A 20 5.86 13.97 -29.65
C PRO A 20 7.21 14.04 -30.38
N MET A 21 7.26 13.53 -31.61
CA MET A 21 8.36 13.80 -32.55
C MET A 21 8.11 15.21 -33.12
N PRO A 22 8.71 16.28 -32.53
CA PRO A 22 9.25 17.34 -33.37
C PRO A 22 10.58 17.97 -32.89
N ASP A 23 10.95 17.95 -31.61
CA ASP A 23 11.99 18.88 -31.15
C ASP A 23 13.40 18.59 -31.71
N GLY A 24 13.81 17.31 -31.74
CA GLY A 24 15.17 16.96 -32.19
C GLY A 24 15.37 17.05 -33.71
N PHE A 25 14.43 16.51 -34.49
CA PHE A 25 14.52 16.53 -35.96
C PHE A 25 14.33 17.94 -36.51
N GLU A 26 13.40 18.72 -35.97
CA GLU A 26 13.24 20.11 -36.37
C GLU A 26 14.45 20.97 -36.00
N LEU A 27 15.09 20.71 -34.86
CA LEU A 27 16.33 21.39 -34.48
C LEU A 27 17.48 21.06 -35.44
N ILE A 28 17.64 19.80 -35.82
CA ILE A 28 18.65 19.39 -36.81
C ILE A 28 18.36 20.00 -38.19
N ALA A 29 17.08 19.98 -38.61
CA ALA A 29 16.66 20.60 -39.86
C ALA A 29 16.88 22.12 -39.85
N ALA A 30 16.69 22.79 -38.72
CA ALA A 30 16.94 24.22 -38.54
C ALA A 30 18.44 24.55 -38.60
N ILE A 31 19.28 23.75 -37.94
CA ILE A 31 20.75 23.90 -37.98
C ILE A 31 21.26 23.71 -39.42
N ASN A 32 20.74 22.71 -40.12
CA ASN A 32 21.14 22.38 -41.48
C ASN A 32 20.42 23.20 -42.57
N LYS A 33 19.47 24.06 -42.18
CA LYS A 33 18.64 24.88 -43.08
C LYS A 33 17.95 24.07 -44.18
N TRP A 34 17.48 22.88 -43.85
CA TRP A 34 16.80 22.02 -44.81
C TRP A 34 15.50 22.65 -45.31
N SER A 35 15.29 22.59 -46.62
CA SER A 35 14.01 22.84 -47.26
C SER A 35 13.00 21.73 -46.93
N ASP A 36 11.71 21.98 -47.11
CA ASP A 36 10.67 20.98 -46.79
C ASP A 36 10.79 19.70 -47.63
N ILE A 37 11.39 19.78 -48.82
CA ILE A 37 11.68 18.61 -49.66
C ILE A 37 12.84 17.80 -49.08
N GLU A 38 13.92 18.47 -48.67
CA GLU A 38 15.09 17.82 -48.05
C GLU A 38 14.70 17.18 -46.70
N LYS A 39 13.87 17.85 -45.89
CA LYS A 39 13.31 17.27 -44.68
C LYS A 39 12.50 16.00 -44.98
N ALA A 40 11.67 16.01 -46.02
CA ALA A 40 10.85 14.86 -46.37
C ALA A 40 11.71 13.68 -46.85
N LEU A 41 12.74 13.94 -47.64
CA LEU A 41 13.68 12.92 -48.11
C LEU A 41 14.50 12.34 -46.96
N GLU A 42 15.08 13.17 -46.11
CA GLU A 42 15.85 12.73 -44.94
C GLU A 42 14.98 11.99 -43.92
N LEU A 43 13.73 12.42 -43.76
CA LEU A 43 12.76 11.68 -42.96
C LEU A 43 12.52 10.30 -43.61
N ALA A 44 12.18 10.24 -44.89
CA ALA A 44 11.89 8.98 -45.58
C ALA A 44 13.09 8.00 -45.61
N THR A 45 14.33 8.50 -45.72
CA THR A 45 15.54 7.65 -45.69
C THR A 45 15.90 7.17 -44.28
N SER A 46 15.57 7.96 -43.26
CA SER A 46 15.80 7.60 -41.85
C SER A 46 14.75 6.65 -41.27
N LEU A 47 13.58 6.51 -41.90
CA LEU A 47 12.57 5.53 -41.48
C LEU A 47 13.09 4.09 -41.62
N ARG A 48 12.98 3.32 -40.53
CA ARG A 48 13.33 1.89 -40.47
C ARG A 48 12.15 1.07 -39.95
N GLY A 49 12.14 -0.23 -40.28
CA GLY A 49 11.19 -1.18 -39.72
C GLY A 49 9.73 -0.87 -40.08
N THR A 50 8.83 -0.93 -39.10
CA THR A 50 7.39 -0.69 -39.29
C THR A 50 7.09 0.70 -39.85
N ALA A 51 7.92 1.71 -39.54
CA ALA A 51 7.76 3.05 -40.08
C ALA A 51 8.06 3.13 -41.58
N GLN A 52 8.97 2.29 -42.09
CA GLN A 52 9.27 2.24 -43.53
C GLN A 52 8.08 1.70 -44.34
N SER A 53 7.26 0.81 -43.76
CA SER A 53 6.05 0.31 -44.44
C SER A 53 4.98 1.39 -44.64
N VAL A 54 5.04 2.52 -43.94
CA VAL A 54 4.16 3.66 -44.23
C VAL A 54 4.50 4.27 -45.59
N LEU A 55 5.79 4.25 -45.97
CA LEU A 55 6.22 4.76 -47.28
C LEU A 55 5.70 3.90 -48.43
N THR A 56 5.58 2.58 -48.26
CA THR A 56 5.06 1.70 -49.32
C THR A 56 3.59 1.96 -49.61
N ASP A 57 2.82 2.34 -48.58
CA ASP A 57 1.38 2.64 -48.71
C ASP A 57 1.12 4.06 -49.25
N LEU A 58 2.13 4.93 -49.21
CA LEU A 58 2.07 6.32 -49.69
C LEU A 58 2.47 6.45 -51.16
N ARG A 59 1.77 7.34 -51.88
CA ARG A 59 2.12 7.76 -53.23
C ARG A 59 3.45 8.54 -53.26
N PRO A 60 4.26 8.43 -54.33
CA PRO A 60 5.57 9.07 -54.40
C PRO A 60 5.51 10.60 -54.25
N GLU A 61 4.44 11.25 -54.70
CA GLU A 61 4.23 12.70 -54.55
C GLU A 61 4.00 13.11 -53.09
N MET A 62 3.49 12.20 -52.27
CA MET A 62 3.27 12.43 -50.84
C MET A 62 4.55 12.20 -50.03
N ARG A 63 5.51 11.43 -50.57
CA ARG A 63 6.80 11.14 -49.92
C ARG A 63 7.77 12.32 -49.98
N THR A 64 7.61 13.22 -50.95
CA THR A 64 8.43 14.43 -51.09
C THR A 64 7.85 15.64 -50.37
N ASN A 65 6.64 15.51 -49.79
CA ASN A 65 5.99 16.55 -49.00
C ASN A 65 6.05 16.21 -47.51
N PHE A 66 6.80 17.01 -46.76
CA PHE A 66 7.02 16.80 -45.33
C PHE A 66 5.72 16.76 -44.51
N ILE A 67 4.75 17.62 -44.83
CA ILE A 67 3.48 17.70 -44.09
C ILE A 67 2.63 16.44 -44.32
N GLN A 68 2.58 15.96 -45.56
CA GLN A 68 1.78 14.78 -45.89
C GLN A 68 2.42 13.50 -45.35
N LEU A 69 3.75 13.41 -45.39
CA LEU A 69 4.50 12.29 -44.83
C LEU A 69 4.34 12.22 -43.30
N THR A 70 4.47 13.34 -42.59
CA THR A 70 4.29 13.40 -41.13
C THR A 70 2.84 13.11 -40.73
N ALA A 71 1.84 13.60 -41.48
CA ALA A 71 0.44 13.28 -41.23
C ALA A 71 0.12 11.78 -41.40
N ALA A 72 0.70 11.12 -42.40
CA ALA A 72 0.52 9.68 -42.60
C ALA A 72 1.22 8.84 -41.51
N LEU A 73 2.39 9.27 -41.06
CA LEU A 73 3.07 8.67 -39.91
C LEU A 73 2.25 8.87 -38.63
N ALA A 74 1.74 10.08 -38.39
CA ALA A 74 0.87 10.38 -37.26
C ALA A 74 -0.38 9.49 -37.29
N SER A 75 -1.09 9.38 -38.41
CA SER A 75 -2.28 8.52 -38.51
C SER A 75 -2.01 7.05 -38.18
N ARG A 76 -0.81 6.53 -38.50
CA ARG A 76 -0.45 5.13 -38.24
C ARG A 76 0.08 4.87 -36.83
N PHE A 77 0.80 5.82 -36.25
CA PHE A 77 1.47 5.65 -34.96
C PHE A 77 0.83 6.43 -33.80
N GLN A 78 -0.10 7.33 -34.09
CA GLN A 78 -0.91 8.06 -33.12
C GLN A 78 -2.38 7.69 -33.28
N PRO A 79 -2.85 6.59 -32.65
CA PRO A 79 -4.27 6.30 -32.56
C PRO A 79 -5.03 7.49 -31.99
N GLU A 80 -6.21 7.77 -32.55
CA GLU A 80 -7.06 8.92 -32.16
C GLU A 80 -7.38 8.96 -30.65
N ASN A 81 -7.39 7.79 -30.00
CA ASN A 81 -7.69 7.64 -28.57
C ASN A 81 -6.46 7.66 -27.64
N GLN A 82 -5.26 8.01 -28.11
CA GLN A 82 -4.06 8.09 -27.26
C GLN A 82 -4.28 8.98 -26.04
N ALA A 83 -4.90 10.15 -26.23
CA ALA A 83 -5.18 11.08 -25.15
C ALA A 83 -6.07 10.46 -24.07
N GLU A 84 -7.08 9.68 -24.45
CA GLU A 84 -7.97 9.00 -23.51
C GLU A 84 -7.27 7.88 -22.75
N MET A 85 -6.42 7.11 -23.44
CA MET A 85 -5.57 6.10 -22.80
C MET A 85 -4.67 6.73 -21.74
N TYR A 86 -4.00 7.85 -22.04
CA TYR A 86 -3.16 8.54 -21.06
C TYR A 86 -3.96 9.13 -19.90
N ARG A 87 -5.21 9.58 -20.13
CA ARG A 87 -6.12 9.99 -19.04
C ARG A 87 -6.49 8.82 -18.14
N ALA A 88 -6.74 7.64 -18.73
CA ALA A 88 -7.03 6.44 -17.96
C ALA A 88 -5.82 6.01 -17.12
N GLN A 89 -4.63 5.97 -17.73
CA GLN A 89 -3.37 5.66 -17.04
C GLN A 89 -3.13 6.61 -15.87
N MET A 90 -3.21 7.93 -16.12
CA MET A 90 -3.07 8.97 -15.10
C MET A 90 -4.02 8.76 -13.91
N LYS A 91 -5.29 8.40 -14.15
CA LYS A 91 -6.27 8.16 -13.07
C LYS A 91 -6.01 6.87 -12.30
N SER A 92 -5.36 5.89 -12.92
CA SER A 92 -4.98 4.63 -12.27
C SER A 92 -3.60 4.68 -11.62
N GLU A 93 -2.86 5.78 -11.75
CA GLU A 93 -1.55 5.94 -11.11
C GLU A 93 -1.72 6.00 -9.60
N ILE A 94 -1.13 5.01 -8.93
CA ILE A 94 -1.07 4.90 -7.48
C ILE A 94 0.38 4.55 -7.16
N ARG A 95 0.98 5.29 -6.23
CA ARG A 95 2.38 5.10 -5.85
C ARG A 95 2.65 3.63 -5.50
N GLY A 96 3.59 3.02 -6.21
CA GLY A 96 4.08 1.67 -5.91
C GLY A 96 4.79 1.60 -4.55
N ARG A 97 4.77 0.45 -3.87
CA ARG A 97 5.38 0.29 -2.52
C ARG A 97 6.87 0.66 -2.45
N THR A 98 7.59 0.51 -3.57
CA THR A 98 9.03 0.78 -3.68
C THR A 98 9.34 1.96 -4.60
N GLU A 99 8.32 2.68 -5.04
CA GLU A 99 8.46 3.76 -6.00
C GLU A 99 8.93 5.05 -5.30
N GLN A 100 9.89 5.72 -5.94
CA GLN A 100 10.44 6.98 -5.44
C GLN A 100 9.53 8.15 -5.81
N ILE A 101 9.29 9.04 -4.85
CA ILE A 101 8.43 10.22 -5.00
C ILE A 101 8.79 11.07 -6.24
N PRO A 102 10.08 11.35 -6.54
CA PRO A 102 10.43 12.17 -7.69
C PRO A 102 10.13 11.48 -9.03
N VAL A 103 10.26 10.15 -9.10
CA VAL A 103 10.00 9.37 -10.32
C VAL A 103 8.50 9.42 -10.63
N LEU A 104 7.66 9.12 -9.64
CA LEU A 104 6.21 9.24 -9.73
C LEU A 104 5.77 10.63 -10.23
N GLY A 105 6.33 11.68 -9.63
CA GLY A 105 6.01 13.05 -10.02
C GLY A 105 6.41 13.39 -11.46
N GLN A 106 7.56 12.89 -11.93
CA GLN A 106 7.98 13.05 -13.33
C GLN A 106 7.06 12.29 -14.29
N ASP A 107 6.67 11.07 -13.95
CA ASP A 107 5.77 10.26 -14.77
C ASP A 107 4.38 10.87 -14.87
N ILE A 108 3.83 11.37 -13.77
CA ILE A 108 2.55 12.09 -13.78
C ILE A 108 2.64 13.35 -14.66
N LYS A 109 3.73 14.13 -14.53
CA LYS A 109 3.94 15.32 -15.38
C LYS A 109 4.01 14.96 -16.86
N ARG A 110 4.65 13.84 -17.19
CA ARG A 110 4.70 13.30 -18.56
C ARG A 110 3.31 12.88 -19.03
N LEU A 111 2.57 12.09 -18.25
CA LEU A 111 1.24 11.62 -18.58
C LEU A 111 0.25 12.78 -18.83
N VAL A 112 0.29 13.82 -18.00
CA VAL A 112 -0.58 15.01 -18.17
C VAL A 112 -0.28 15.75 -19.48
N ARG A 113 0.99 15.87 -19.87
CA ARG A 113 1.38 16.49 -21.15
C ARG A 113 0.82 15.73 -22.36
N LEU A 114 0.78 14.41 -22.26
CA LEU A 114 0.29 13.52 -23.32
C LEU A 114 -1.24 13.43 -23.36
N ALA A 115 -1.88 13.44 -22.20
CA ALA A 115 -3.34 13.41 -22.06
C ALA A 115 -4.02 14.72 -22.52
N TYR A 116 -3.32 15.86 -22.38
CA TYR A 116 -3.85 17.19 -22.69
C TYR A 116 -2.84 18.02 -23.49
N PRO A 117 -2.58 17.68 -24.77
CA PRO A 117 -1.60 18.42 -25.58
C PRO A 117 -2.02 19.88 -25.79
N SER A 118 -3.31 20.15 -26.04
CA SER A 118 -3.83 21.49 -26.35
C SER A 118 -4.13 22.38 -25.12
N ALA A 119 -4.05 21.86 -23.90
CA ALA A 119 -4.36 22.63 -22.70
C ALA A 119 -3.25 23.66 -22.38
N PRO A 120 -3.56 24.79 -21.71
CA PRO A 120 -2.56 25.73 -21.19
C PRO A 120 -1.63 25.07 -20.16
N ILE A 121 -0.40 25.59 -20.04
CA ILE A 121 0.60 24.99 -19.15
C ILE A 121 0.19 25.07 -17.68
N GLU A 122 -0.51 26.14 -17.28
CA GLU A 122 -1.01 26.36 -15.94
C GLU A 122 -2.02 25.29 -15.54
N ILE A 123 -2.93 24.95 -16.45
CA ILE A 123 -3.93 23.90 -16.24
C ILE A 123 -3.26 22.53 -16.17
N LYS A 124 -2.23 22.27 -17.01
CA LYS A 124 -1.45 21.03 -16.91
C LYS A 124 -0.71 20.93 -15.59
N GLU A 125 -0.13 22.02 -15.07
CA GLU A 125 0.56 21.99 -13.77
C GLU A 125 -0.41 21.72 -12.61
N GLN A 126 -1.61 22.32 -12.65
CA GLN A 126 -2.65 22.05 -11.66
C GLN A 126 -3.10 20.59 -11.71
N LEU A 127 -3.46 20.08 -12.89
CA LEU A 127 -3.86 18.68 -13.08
C LEU A 127 -2.75 17.71 -12.62
N ALA A 128 -1.49 18.02 -12.91
CA ALA A 128 -0.37 17.20 -12.47
C ALA A 128 -0.20 17.24 -10.94
N CYS A 129 -0.40 18.39 -10.31
CA CYS A 129 -0.37 18.52 -8.85
C CYS A 129 -1.50 17.71 -8.19
N ASP A 130 -2.72 17.87 -8.67
CA ASP A 130 -3.91 17.18 -8.13
C ASP A 130 -3.76 15.66 -8.29
N CYS A 131 -3.39 15.20 -9.49
CA CYS A 131 -3.14 13.78 -9.75
C CYS A 131 -2.00 13.22 -8.89
N PHE A 132 -0.94 14.01 -8.67
CA PHE A 132 0.15 13.59 -7.79
C PHE A 132 -0.34 13.42 -6.36
N ILE A 133 -1.12 14.36 -5.83
CA ILE A 133 -1.71 14.24 -4.48
C ILE A 133 -2.60 13.00 -4.40
N ASP A 134 -3.45 12.75 -5.40
CA ASP A 134 -4.35 11.60 -5.44
C ASP A 134 -3.60 10.26 -5.52
N SER A 135 -2.45 10.22 -6.20
CA SER A 135 -1.61 9.03 -6.34
C SER A 135 -0.87 8.62 -5.05
N LEU A 136 -0.84 9.47 -4.02
CA LEU A 136 -0.13 9.20 -2.76
C LEU A 136 -0.98 8.35 -1.80
N ASN A 137 -0.40 7.24 -1.34
CA ASN A 137 -1.08 6.31 -0.43
C ASN A 137 -1.25 6.86 1.00
N ASP A 138 -0.33 7.71 1.46
CA ASP A 138 -0.31 8.24 2.83
C ASP A 138 -1.23 9.47 2.95
N VAL A 139 -2.24 9.38 3.82
CA VAL A 139 -3.21 10.47 4.09
C VAL A 139 -2.50 11.68 4.72
N ASP A 140 -1.56 11.44 5.62
CA ASP A 140 -0.85 12.50 6.35
C ASP A 140 0.10 13.25 5.41
N MET A 141 0.73 12.54 4.48
CA MET A 141 1.56 13.15 3.43
C MET A 141 0.72 14.03 2.49
N ARG A 142 -0.46 13.54 2.06
CA ARG A 142 -1.40 14.33 1.25
C ARG A 142 -1.85 15.58 1.99
N TRP A 143 -2.16 15.46 3.29
CA TRP A 143 -2.51 16.58 4.13
C TRP A 143 -1.38 17.60 4.27
N ALA A 144 -0.13 17.15 4.45
CA ALA A 144 1.04 18.03 4.53
C ALA A 144 1.21 18.87 3.24
N ILE A 145 1.03 18.25 2.07
CA ILE A 145 1.09 18.93 0.77
C ILE A 145 -0.06 19.94 0.64
N PHE A 146 -1.28 19.56 1.05
CA PHE A 146 -2.43 20.45 1.05
C PHE A 146 -2.21 21.67 1.96
N GLN A 147 -1.68 21.47 3.16
CA GLN A 147 -1.36 22.55 4.11
C GLN A 147 -0.28 23.49 3.58
N ALA A 148 0.71 22.96 2.86
CA ALA A 148 1.76 23.73 2.22
C ALA A 148 1.26 24.57 1.02
N LYS A 149 0.01 24.37 0.55
CA LYS A 149 -0.58 25.05 -0.61
C LYS A 149 0.32 24.98 -1.84
N ALA A 150 0.79 23.78 -2.16
CA ALA A 150 1.65 23.57 -3.32
C ALA A 150 0.94 24.00 -4.62
N LYS A 151 1.52 24.96 -5.34
CA LYS A 151 0.98 25.51 -6.60
C LYS A 151 1.51 24.82 -7.85
N SER A 152 2.54 24.00 -7.71
CA SER A 152 3.20 23.28 -8.79
C SER A 152 3.58 21.90 -8.30
N ILE A 153 3.57 20.93 -9.20
CA ILE A 153 3.98 19.55 -8.91
C ILE A 153 5.39 19.47 -8.30
N ASN A 154 6.31 20.35 -8.73
CA ASN A 154 7.66 20.38 -8.17
C ASN A 154 7.68 20.74 -6.68
N ASN A 155 6.82 21.69 -6.27
CA ASN A 155 6.68 22.07 -4.86
C ASN A 155 6.03 20.92 -4.06
N ALA A 156 5.02 20.26 -4.64
CA ALA A 156 4.41 19.09 -4.01
C ALA A 156 5.40 17.95 -3.79
N ILE A 157 6.28 17.67 -4.77
CA ILE A 157 7.37 16.69 -4.65
C ILE A 157 8.32 17.09 -3.52
N GLN A 158 8.71 18.37 -3.44
CA GLN A 158 9.62 18.83 -2.39
C GLN A 158 9.02 18.63 -0.99
N VAL A 159 7.77 19.03 -0.78
CA VAL A 159 7.07 18.86 0.52
C VAL A 159 6.94 17.37 0.86
N ALA A 160 6.65 16.52 -0.12
CA ALA A 160 6.55 15.08 0.06
C ALA A 160 7.91 14.45 0.45
N LEU A 161 9.02 14.92 -0.14
CA LEU A 161 10.37 14.50 0.23
C LEU A 161 10.76 14.95 1.63
N GLU A 162 10.44 16.20 2.01
CA GLU A 162 10.67 16.72 3.35
C GLU A 162 9.90 15.91 4.40
N TYR A 163 8.65 15.54 4.09
CA TYR A 163 7.83 14.68 4.94
C TYR A 163 8.42 13.26 5.06
N GLU A 164 8.87 12.65 3.96
CA GLU A 164 9.50 11.32 3.98
C GLU A 164 10.80 11.31 4.79
N ALA A 165 11.59 12.38 4.69
CA ALA A 165 12.80 12.58 5.51
C ALA A 165 12.46 12.69 7.00
N PHE A 166 11.46 13.50 7.36
CA PHE A 166 10.99 13.66 8.73
C PHE A 166 10.46 12.35 9.34
N GLN A 167 9.66 11.60 8.58
CA GLN A 167 9.12 10.31 9.06
C GLN A 167 10.21 9.26 9.23
N ASN A 168 11.21 9.23 8.35
CA ASN A 168 12.36 8.34 8.50
C ASN A 168 13.19 8.67 9.74
N ASP A 169 13.34 9.95 10.08
CA ASP A 169 13.99 10.38 11.32
C ASP A 169 13.21 9.95 12.57
N ARG A 170 11.88 10.18 12.58
CA ARG A 170 11.00 9.69 13.65
C ARG A 170 11.04 8.18 13.84
N ARG A 171 11.14 7.40 12.76
CA ARG A 171 11.29 5.93 12.85
C ARG A 171 12.63 5.51 13.46
N LYS A 172 13.72 6.23 13.15
CA LYS A 172 15.04 5.99 13.75
C LYS A 172 15.09 6.38 15.23
N HIS A 173 14.36 7.42 15.63
CA HIS A 173 14.29 7.89 17.02
C HIS A 173 13.18 7.22 17.85
N GLY A 174 12.15 6.65 17.21
CA GLY A 174 10.99 6.01 17.84
C GLY A 174 11.29 4.67 18.50
N THR A 175 12.39 3.99 18.16
CA THR A 175 12.87 2.80 18.90
C THR A 175 13.37 3.13 20.32
N LYS A 176 13.52 4.41 20.68
CA LYS A 176 13.91 4.85 22.03
C LYS A 176 12.75 5.31 22.92
N LEU A 177 11.53 5.45 22.38
CA LEU A 177 10.37 5.98 23.10
C LEU A 177 9.17 5.04 22.91
N VAL A 178 9.19 3.88 23.56
CA VAL A 178 7.96 3.13 23.85
C VAL A 178 7.67 3.24 25.33
N CYS A 179 7.00 4.35 25.68
CA CYS A 179 6.11 4.47 26.83
C CYS A 179 5.06 5.54 26.49
N ALA A 180 3.81 5.10 26.30
CA ALA A 180 2.58 5.90 26.14
C ALA A 180 2.55 6.80 24.88
N VAL A 181 1.56 6.74 23.98
CA VAL A 181 0.11 6.74 24.17
C VAL A 181 -0.55 6.10 22.93
N ASN A 182 -1.69 5.46 23.17
CA ASN A 182 -2.64 4.89 22.21
C ASN A 182 -3.37 5.97 21.42
N GLU A 183 -3.23 6.04 20.08
CA GLU A 183 -4.31 6.48 19.18
C GLU A 183 -4.26 5.72 17.85
N ASN A 184 -5.44 5.29 17.42
CA ASN A 184 -5.70 4.38 16.30
C ASN A 184 -5.43 5.04 14.93
N ASN A 185 -4.56 4.45 14.12
CA ASN A 185 -4.93 3.79 12.86
C ASN A 185 -3.70 3.38 12.03
N ASN A 186 -3.52 2.05 11.97
CA ASN A 186 -3.17 1.27 10.78
C ASN A 186 -1.77 1.45 10.14
N PHE A 187 -0.75 0.84 10.75
CA PHE A 187 0.23 0.02 10.01
C PHE A 187 1.07 -0.80 10.99
N ASP A 188 0.81 -2.10 11.14
CA ASP A 188 1.44 -2.82 12.25
C ASP A 188 1.72 -4.30 11.97
N LEU A 189 2.33 -4.58 10.81
CA LEU A 189 2.96 -5.89 10.56
C LEU A 189 4.05 -6.21 11.61
N ASN A 190 4.71 -5.17 12.15
CA ASN A 190 5.69 -5.31 13.23
C ASN A 190 5.04 -5.58 14.59
N ARG A 191 3.84 -5.05 14.85
CA ARG A 191 3.07 -5.38 16.05
C ARG A 191 2.49 -6.78 15.98
N GLU A 192 2.11 -7.27 14.80
CA GLU A 192 1.62 -8.65 14.65
C GLU A 192 2.73 -9.68 14.93
N ILE A 193 3.96 -9.44 14.47
CA ILE A 193 5.11 -10.28 14.82
C ILE A 193 5.40 -10.23 16.33
N TYR A 194 5.43 -9.04 16.93
CA TYR A 194 5.68 -8.86 18.36
C TYR A 194 4.57 -9.45 19.25
N LEU A 195 3.31 -9.29 18.85
CA LEU A 195 2.18 -9.88 19.54
C LEU A 195 2.12 -11.40 19.36
N SER A 196 2.52 -11.94 18.20
CA SER A 196 2.59 -13.40 18.00
C SER A 196 3.59 -14.04 18.96
N GLU A 197 4.76 -13.41 19.14
CA GLU A 197 5.80 -13.88 20.06
C GLU A 197 5.32 -13.83 21.53
N GLN A 198 4.60 -12.77 21.92
CA GLN A 198 3.97 -12.71 23.25
C GLN A 198 2.83 -13.71 23.44
N VAL A 199 2.02 -13.96 22.42
CA VAL A 199 0.92 -14.94 22.48
C VAL A 199 1.47 -16.36 22.61
N ASP A 200 2.58 -16.67 21.95
CA ASP A 200 3.26 -17.96 22.07
C ASP A 200 3.87 -18.14 23.48
N ASP A 201 4.51 -17.10 24.04
CA ASP A 201 5.00 -17.14 25.43
C ASP A 201 3.85 -17.31 26.45
N ILE A 202 2.76 -16.54 26.29
CA ILE A 202 1.59 -16.64 27.17
C ILE A 202 0.96 -18.04 27.05
N SER A 203 0.82 -18.58 25.84
CA SER A 203 0.31 -19.94 25.61
C SER A 203 1.20 -21.00 26.26
N GLY A 204 2.52 -20.84 26.16
CA GLY A 204 3.49 -21.72 26.83
C GLY A 204 3.41 -21.64 28.36
N ARG A 205 3.17 -20.45 28.92
CA ARG A 205 2.97 -20.24 30.36
C ARG A 205 1.64 -20.82 30.85
N LEU A 206 0.57 -20.69 30.08
CA LEU A 206 -0.73 -21.29 30.38
C LEU A 206 -0.68 -22.82 30.34
N ALA A 207 0.00 -23.42 29.36
CA ALA A 207 0.19 -24.87 29.30
C ALA A 207 0.96 -25.42 30.53
N LYS A 208 1.95 -24.67 31.04
CA LYS A 208 2.66 -25.01 32.28
C LYS A 208 1.76 -24.90 33.52
N ILE A 209 0.91 -23.88 33.59
CA ILE A 209 -0.05 -23.70 34.70
C ILE A 209 -1.12 -24.81 34.69
N GLU A 210 -1.70 -25.12 33.52
CA GLU A 210 -2.66 -26.21 33.39
C GLU A 210 -2.04 -27.56 33.76
N ASN A 211 -0.80 -27.83 33.36
CA ASN A 211 -0.11 -29.06 33.73
C ASN A 211 0.19 -29.10 35.23
N ASN A 212 0.44 -27.95 35.88
CA ASN A 212 0.67 -27.89 37.32
C ASN A 212 -0.64 -28.05 38.13
N GLU A 213 -1.78 -27.60 37.59
CA GLU A 213 -3.11 -27.91 38.15
C GLU A 213 -3.50 -29.38 37.95
N LYS A 214 -3.24 -29.96 36.77
CA LYS A 214 -3.49 -31.39 36.48
C LYS A 214 -2.58 -32.32 37.30
N ASN A 215 -1.37 -31.87 37.68
CA ASN A 215 -0.45 -32.61 38.55
C ASN A 215 -0.63 -32.36 40.06
N LYS A 216 -1.53 -31.46 40.49
CA LYS A 216 -1.98 -31.44 41.88
C LYS A 216 -2.87 -32.66 42.12
N LYS A 217 -2.27 -33.82 42.37
CA LYS A 217 -2.96 -34.91 43.06
C LYS A 217 -3.50 -34.32 44.35
N THR A 218 -4.82 -34.12 44.41
CA THR A 218 -5.51 -33.68 45.61
C THR A 218 -5.27 -34.72 46.68
N PHE A 219 -4.25 -34.51 47.52
CA PHE A 219 -4.00 -35.42 48.61
C PHE A 219 -5.14 -35.25 49.62
N SER A 220 -5.93 -36.30 49.81
CA SER A 220 -6.99 -36.39 50.81
C SER A 220 -6.43 -36.98 52.09
N CYS A 221 -6.77 -36.40 53.23
CA CYS A 221 -6.38 -36.93 54.53
C CYS A 221 -6.84 -38.38 54.72
N TYR A 222 -5.90 -39.31 54.97
CA TYR A 222 -6.21 -40.72 55.23
C TYR A 222 -7.02 -41.00 56.52
N HIS A 223 -7.38 -39.97 57.30
CA HIS A 223 -8.24 -40.11 58.47
C HIS A 223 -9.65 -39.55 58.28
N CYS A 224 -9.79 -38.36 57.70
CA CYS A 224 -11.09 -37.67 57.55
C CYS A 224 -11.59 -37.56 56.10
N GLY A 225 -10.76 -37.93 55.11
CA GLY A 225 -11.10 -37.89 53.70
C GLY A 225 -11.12 -36.50 53.06
N VAL A 226 -10.94 -35.42 53.84
CA VAL A 226 -10.94 -34.04 53.33
C VAL A 226 -9.62 -33.71 52.62
N SER A 227 -9.70 -33.06 51.46
CA SER A 227 -8.54 -32.60 50.68
C SER A 227 -7.90 -31.36 51.30
N GLY A 228 -6.57 -31.27 51.26
CA GLY A 228 -5.81 -30.08 51.69
C GLY A 228 -4.89 -30.26 52.90
N HIS A 229 -4.83 -31.46 53.50
CA HIS A 229 -3.88 -31.80 54.57
C HIS A 229 -3.59 -33.32 54.62
N LEU A 230 -2.45 -33.70 55.21
CA LEU A 230 -2.06 -35.09 55.44
C LEU A 230 -2.59 -35.62 56.78
N LYS A 231 -2.60 -36.96 56.98
CA LYS A 231 -3.05 -37.57 58.25
C LYS A 231 -2.40 -36.90 59.46
N LYS A 232 -1.08 -36.64 59.42
CA LYS A 232 -0.33 -36.02 60.53
C LYS A 232 -0.78 -34.61 60.91
N GLU A 233 -1.44 -33.91 60.00
CA GLU A 233 -1.89 -32.53 60.14
C GLU A 233 -3.43 -32.46 60.28
N CYS A 234 -4.07 -33.61 60.50
CA CYS A 234 -5.52 -33.69 60.60
C CYS A 234 -6.03 -33.00 61.87
N PRO A 235 -6.87 -31.96 61.75
CA PRO A 235 -7.44 -31.26 62.92
C PRO A 235 -8.23 -32.20 63.84
N LEU A 236 -8.75 -33.31 63.30
CA LEU A 236 -9.49 -34.32 64.06
C LEU A 236 -8.58 -35.29 64.84
N LEU A 237 -7.30 -35.41 64.50
CA LEU A 237 -6.36 -36.21 65.28
C LEU A 237 -5.90 -35.50 66.54
N ASN A 238 -5.89 -34.16 66.54
CA ASN A 238 -5.46 -33.39 67.71
C ASN A 238 -6.58 -33.20 68.76
N ASN A 239 -7.81 -33.64 68.46
CA ASN A 239 -8.96 -33.55 69.36
C ASN A 239 -9.20 -34.83 70.16
N ARG A 240 -8.14 -35.36 70.80
CA ARG A 240 -8.29 -36.27 71.95
C ARG A 240 -8.11 -35.59 73.30
N SER A 241 -8.08 -34.27 73.34
CA SER A 241 -8.00 -33.49 74.57
C SER A 241 -9.03 -32.36 74.58
N GLN A 242 -10.32 -32.71 74.63
CA GLN A 242 -11.36 -32.11 75.50
C GLN A 242 -12.76 -32.13 74.85
N ARG A 243 -13.59 -33.00 75.44
CA ARG A 243 -15.04 -32.90 75.71
C ARG A 243 -15.99 -32.29 74.66
N PHE A 244 -16.95 -33.16 74.29
CA PHE A 244 -18.29 -32.85 73.82
C PHE A 244 -19.01 -31.78 74.66
N GLU A 245 -19.72 -30.89 73.97
CA GLU A 245 -21.17 -30.61 74.08
C GLU A 245 -21.46 -29.59 72.94
N GLY A 246 -22.16 -29.90 71.86
CA GLY A 246 -23.56 -30.30 71.87
C GLY A 246 -24.46 -29.08 71.69
N ASN A 247 -24.45 -28.39 70.53
CA ASN A 247 -25.70 -27.86 69.95
C ASN A 247 -25.56 -27.21 68.56
N ARG A 248 -26.59 -27.49 67.74
CA ARG A 248 -27.12 -26.71 66.61
C ARG A 248 -26.48 -26.90 65.21
N LEU A 249 -26.85 -28.02 64.57
CA LEU A 249 -27.10 -28.04 63.13
C LEU A 249 -28.58 -27.71 62.88
N LYS A 250 -28.84 -26.63 62.14
CA LYS A 250 -29.86 -26.57 61.06
C LYS A 250 -29.73 -25.24 60.31
N ASN A 251 -29.08 -25.37 59.15
CA ASN A 251 -29.38 -24.75 57.85
C ASN A 251 -29.55 -23.23 57.75
N LEU A 252 -28.86 -22.59 56.78
CA LEU A 252 -29.46 -22.31 55.47
C LEU A 252 -28.48 -21.62 54.50
N ILE A 253 -28.50 -22.15 53.28
CA ILE A 253 -27.92 -21.73 52.00
C ILE A 253 -28.38 -20.31 51.60
N PRO A 254 -27.62 -19.56 50.78
CA PRO A 254 -28.22 -18.67 49.79
C PRO A 254 -28.20 -19.24 48.38
N ARG A 255 -29.40 -19.29 47.78
CA ARG A 255 -29.72 -19.79 46.44
C ARG A 255 -29.24 -18.83 45.35
N LYS A 256 -28.94 -19.40 44.18
CA LYS A 256 -28.88 -18.72 42.88
C LYS A 256 -30.20 -18.00 42.57
N VAL A 257 -30.12 -16.88 41.87
CA VAL A 257 -31.27 -16.21 41.22
C VAL A 257 -31.05 -16.21 39.71
N ALA A 258 -32.04 -16.74 38.99
CA ALA A 258 -32.35 -16.37 37.61
C ALA A 258 -33.89 -16.35 37.50
N ASP A 259 -34.36 -15.37 36.74
CA ASP A 259 -35.65 -14.71 36.86
C ASP A 259 -36.82 -15.41 36.15
N GLN A 260 -38.01 -15.11 36.68
CA GLN A 260 -39.31 -14.90 36.01
C GLN A 260 -39.93 -16.04 35.17
N MET A 261 -41.10 -16.49 35.65
CA MET A 261 -42.37 -16.42 34.90
C MET A 261 -43.52 -16.86 35.81
N SER A 262 -44.47 -15.95 36.08
CA SER A 262 -45.73 -16.27 36.75
C SER A 262 -46.91 -15.60 36.04
N GLY A 263 -47.90 -16.43 35.72
CA GLY A 263 -49.27 -16.07 35.36
C GLY A 263 -49.98 -17.35 34.91
N ARG A 264 -50.52 -18.16 35.83
CA ARG A 264 -51.96 -18.26 36.18
C ARG A 264 -52.85 -18.13 34.92
N GLY A 265 -53.63 -19.11 34.50
CA GLY A 265 -54.50 -20.00 35.26
C GLY A 265 -55.92 -19.75 34.73
N SER A 266 -56.58 -20.79 34.20
CA SER A 266 -57.92 -20.69 33.61
C SER A 266 -59.02 -20.79 34.68
N TYR A 267 -60.08 -20.00 34.43
CA TYR A 267 -61.38 -19.87 35.12
C TYR A 267 -61.43 -18.96 36.34
#